data_AF-A0A2V9RVP2-F1
#
_entry.id   AF-A0A2V9RVP2-F1
#
_cell.length_a   1.000
_cell.length_b   1.000
_cell.length_c   1.000
_cell.angle_alpha   90.00
_cell.angle_beta   90.00
_cell.angle_gamma   90.00
#
_symmetry.space_group_name_H-M   'P 1'
#
loop_
_entity.id
_entity.type
_entity.pdbx_description
1 polymer ?
#
loop_
_entity_poly.entity_id
_entity_poly.type
_entity_poly.pdbx_seq_one_letter_code
_entity_poly.pdbx_strand_id
1 'polypeptide(L)'
;MLQMFTLLLLLTFPFLSGAADVQTRANGNSQVVVSVYNDAKMSMRDLAGAESWASNILWQAGLNLVWRNCGHGAGHITRHVDCDSPGRIALRIIPGPAHPTQDSIFGVAFLASDGTGKYGDVFYQPAVQLHKELGVRLADVMGGVVAHEIGHLLLGSHAHASAGIMRAQWHGEDLHKLVKGELLFTAEQAAQMRTTVARNQQTLETQLELNQGSY
;
A
#
# COMPACT_ATOMS: atom_id res chain seq x y z
N MET A 1 9.42 -34.00 -71.33
CA MET A 1 10.83 -33.59 -71.14
C MET A 1 10.83 -32.06 -71.07
N LEU A 2 11.17 -31.50 -69.89
CA LEU A 2 11.29 -30.07 -69.48
C LEU A 2 10.00 -29.21 -69.54
N GLN A 3 9.30 -28.89 -68.43
CA GLN A 3 9.60 -27.99 -67.27
C GLN A 3 9.77 -26.52 -67.67
N MET A 4 9.25 -25.47 -67.01
CA MET A 4 8.20 -25.25 -65.99
C MET A 4 8.02 -23.72 -65.96
N PHE A 5 6.78 -23.22 -66.02
CA PHE A 5 6.44 -21.82 -65.69
C PHE A 5 6.45 -21.67 -64.17
N THR A 6 7.22 -20.73 -63.59
CA THR A 6 6.76 -19.99 -62.41
C THR A 6 7.61 -18.73 -62.18
N LEU A 7 6.99 -17.57 -62.37
CA LEU A 7 7.45 -16.27 -61.90
C LEU A 7 6.95 -16.14 -60.45
N LEU A 8 7.82 -16.29 -59.45
CA LEU A 8 7.44 -16.13 -58.04
C LEU A 8 7.67 -14.67 -57.61
N LEU A 9 6.57 -13.94 -57.42
CA LEU A 9 6.58 -12.60 -56.82
C LEU A 9 6.98 -12.69 -55.34
N LEU A 10 7.80 -11.71 -54.93
CA LEU A 10 8.20 -11.42 -53.56
C LEU A 10 7.01 -11.13 -52.65
N LEU A 11 6.98 -11.76 -51.47
CA LEU A 11 6.37 -11.19 -50.27
C LEU A 11 7.31 -11.45 -49.09
N THR A 12 8.22 -10.51 -48.86
CA THR A 12 8.89 -10.37 -47.57
C THR A 12 7.81 -9.99 -46.55
N PHE A 13 7.40 -10.94 -45.71
CA PHE A 13 6.62 -10.61 -44.52
C PHE A 13 7.58 -9.95 -43.52
N PRO A 14 7.44 -8.64 -43.20
CA PRO A 14 8.07 -8.12 -42.01
C PRO A 14 7.45 -8.90 -40.84
N PHE A 15 8.27 -9.64 -40.10
CA PHE A 15 7.89 -10.07 -38.76
C PHE A 15 7.62 -8.80 -37.98
N LEU A 16 6.34 -8.43 -37.87
CA LEU A 16 5.90 -7.43 -36.91
C LEU A 16 6.35 -7.93 -35.54
N SER A 17 7.30 -7.21 -34.93
CA SER A 17 7.52 -7.28 -33.50
C SER A 17 6.17 -7.11 -32.82
N GLY A 18 5.63 -8.22 -32.31
CA GLY A 18 4.64 -8.17 -31.25
C GLY A 18 5.34 -7.62 -30.02
N ALA A 19 5.52 -6.29 -29.98
CA ALA A 19 5.51 -5.61 -28.71
C ALA A 19 4.15 -5.96 -28.12
N ALA A 20 4.15 -6.84 -27.13
CA ALA A 20 2.97 -7.07 -26.32
C ALA A 20 2.50 -5.68 -25.89
N ASP A 21 1.28 -5.33 -26.31
CA ASP A 21 0.55 -4.18 -25.79
C ASP A 21 0.57 -4.32 -24.27
N VAL A 22 1.48 -3.59 -23.63
CA VAL A 22 1.35 -3.28 -22.20
C VAL A 22 0.13 -2.40 -22.17
N GLN A 23 -1.02 -3.04 -22.00
CA GLN A 23 -2.30 -2.39 -21.91
C GLN A 23 -2.20 -1.41 -20.75
N THR A 24 -2.06 -0.13 -21.11
CA THR A 24 -2.07 1.02 -20.23
C THR A 24 -3.41 1.00 -19.50
N ARG A 25 -3.49 0.31 -18.36
CA ARG A 25 -4.64 0.38 -17.47
C ARG A 25 -4.70 1.81 -16.95
N ALA A 26 -5.59 2.57 -17.58
CA ALA A 26 -6.33 3.74 -17.14
C ALA A 26 -5.62 4.74 -16.22
N ASN A 27 -5.61 5.98 -16.70
CA ASN A 27 -5.17 7.22 -16.08
C ASN A 27 -5.97 7.55 -14.79
N GLY A 28 -5.82 6.74 -13.75
CA GLY A 28 -6.44 6.89 -12.43
C GLY A 28 -5.63 6.17 -11.37
N ASN A 29 -5.61 6.69 -10.15
CA ASN A 29 -4.80 6.15 -9.06
C ASN A 29 -5.16 4.68 -8.74
N SER A 30 -4.14 3.81 -8.64
CA SER A 30 -4.33 2.39 -8.39
C SER A 30 -4.97 2.17 -7.03
N GLN A 31 -6.04 1.36 -6.99
CA GLN A 31 -6.78 1.10 -5.75
C GLN A 31 -6.06 0.07 -4.87
N VAL A 32 -5.95 0.39 -3.57
CA VAL A 32 -5.45 -0.51 -2.53
C VAL A 32 -6.51 -0.60 -1.43
N VAL A 33 -7.00 -1.81 -1.17
CA VAL A 33 -7.99 -2.05 -0.10
C VAL A 33 -7.26 -2.44 1.18
N VAL A 34 -7.58 -1.74 2.27
CA VAL A 34 -6.93 -1.90 3.57
C VAL A 34 -7.96 -2.30 4.63
N SER A 35 -7.82 -3.49 5.19
CA SER A 35 -8.55 -3.95 6.37
C SER A 35 -7.87 -3.42 7.64
N VAL A 36 -8.60 -2.72 8.51
CA VAL A 36 -8.05 -2.07 9.71
C VAL A 36 -8.67 -2.65 10.96
N TYR A 37 -7.85 -3.17 11.86
CA TYR A 37 -8.26 -3.74 13.15
C TYR A 37 -7.81 -2.81 14.29
N ASN A 38 -8.77 -2.15 14.95
CA ASN A 38 -8.50 -1.13 15.99
C ASN A 38 -8.49 -1.75 17.41
N ASP A 39 -7.50 -2.59 17.69
CA ASP A 39 -7.33 -3.26 18.98
C ASP A 39 -6.92 -2.32 20.11
N ALA A 40 -6.23 -1.23 19.76
CA ALA A 40 -5.84 -0.18 20.70
C ALA A 40 -7.02 0.66 21.21
N LYS A 41 -8.23 0.45 20.66
CA LYS A 41 -9.45 1.21 21.00
C LYS A 41 -9.28 2.72 20.81
N MET A 42 -8.56 3.11 19.76
CA MET A 42 -8.51 4.50 19.32
C MET A 42 -9.92 5.02 19.06
N SER A 43 -10.19 6.29 19.37
CA SER A 43 -11.50 6.89 19.10
C SER A 43 -11.82 6.82 17.59
N MET A 44 -13.09 6.61 17.23
CA MET A 44 -13.49 6.56 15.82
C MET A 44 -13.21 7.88 15.08
N ARG A 45 -13.19 9.01 15.81
CA ARG A 45 -12.83 10.32 15.25
C ARG A 45 -11.34 10.36 14.87
N ASP A 46 -10.46 9.94 15.77
CA ASP A 46 -9.02 9.94 15.51
C ASP A 46 -8.66 8.91 14.44
N LEU A 47 -9.33 7.75 14.45
CA LEU A 47 -9.16 6.71 13.43
C LEU A 47 -9.54 7.23 12.04
N ALA A 48 -10.74 7.79 11.87
CA ALA A 48 -11.16 8.38 10.59
C ALA A 48 -10.25 9.53 10.15
N GLY A 49 -9.74 10.33 11.10
CA GLY A 49 -8.75 11.37 10.82
C GLY A 49 -7.42 10.80 10.31
N ALA A 50 -6.91 9.75 10.95
CA ALA A 50 -5.68 9.07 10.55
C ALA A 50 -5.81 8.41 9.17
N GLU A 51 -6.94 7.74 8.91
CA GLU A 51 -7.27 7.16 7.60
C GLU A 51 -7.30 8.24 6.51
N SER A 52 -7.96 9.37 6.76
CA SER A 52 -7.99 10.49 5.81
C SER A 52 -6.60 11.05 5.56
N TRP A 53 -5.77 11.18 6.60
CA TRP A 53 -4.42 11.72 6.47
C TRP A 53 -3.49 10.79 5.70
N ALA A 54 -3.51 9.50 6.03
CA ALA A 54 -2.79 8.47 5.27
C ALA A 54 -3.25 8.41 3.80
N SER A 55 -4.57 8.52 3.56
CA SER A 55 -5.12 8.58 2.20
C SER A 55 -4.56 9.74 1.40
N ASN A 56 -4.43 10.92 2.00
CA ASN A 56 -3.85 12.07 1.31
C ASN A 56 -2.39 11.83 0.92
N ILE A 57 -1.58 11.26 1.81
CA ILE A 57 -0.17 10.96 1.54
C ILE A 57 -0.04 9.92 0.41
N LEU A 58 -0.82 8.83 0.47
CA LEU A 58 -0.79 7.77 -0.55
C LEU A 58 -1.37 8.24 -1.89
N TRP A 59 -2.34 9.16 -1.85
CA TRP A 59 -2.88 9.79 -3.05
C TRP A 59 -1.83 10.56 -3.83
N GLN A 60 -0.92 11.27 -3.15
CA GLN A 60 0.24 11.92 -3.78
C GLN A 60 1.21 10.92 -4.41
N ALA A 61 1.26 9.68 -3.90
CA ALA A 61 2.01 8.58 -4.50
C ALA A 61 1.26 7.90 -5.68
N GLY A 62 0.06 8.38 -6.04
CA GLY A 62 -0.77 7.83 -7.10
C GLY A 62 -1.55 6.58 -6.70
N LEU A 63 -1.82 6.40 -5.40
CA LEU A 63 -2.55 5.27 -4.84
C LEU A 63 -3.85 5.72 -4.16
N ASN A 64 -4.95 5.04 -4.45
CA ASN A 64 -6.25 5.31 -3.84
C ASN A 64 -6.54 4.27 -2.76
N LEU A 65 -6.59 4.69 -1.49
CA LEU A 65 -6.88 3.79 -0.39
C LEU A 65 -8.39 3.60 -0.19
N VAL A 66 -8.80 2.35 0.02
CA VAL A 66 -10.17 1.99 0.37
C VAL A 66 -10.16 1.25 1.71
N TRP A 67 -10.65 1.93 2.74
CA TRP A 67 -10.65 1.42 4.11
C TRP A 67 -11.80 0.45 4.38
N ARG A 68 -11.50 -0.60 5.14
CA ARG A 68 -12.44 -1.58 5.69
C ARG A 68 -12.17 -1.70 7.17
N ASN A 69 -12.98 -1.06 8.00
CA ASN A 69 -12.77 -1.06 9.45
C ASN A 69 -13.37 -2.33 10.05
N CYS A 70 -12.46 -3.20 10.49
CA CYS A 70 -12.66 -4.57 10.88
C CYS A 70 -12.59 -4.71 12.40
N GLY A 71 -13.72 -4.94 13.04
CA GLY A 71 -13.76 -5.10 14.49
C GLY A 71 -15.18 -5.18 15.04
N HIS A 72 -15.30 -5.74 16.26
CA HIS A 72 -16.55 -5.80 17.00
C HIS A 72 -16.80 -4.47 17.74
N GLY A 73 -17.27 -3.45 17.00
CA GLY A 73 -17.84 -2.24 17.57
C GLY A 73 -19.33 -2.42 17.81
N ALA A 74 -19.75 -2.42 19.07
CA ALA A 74 -21.11 -2.67 19.53
C ALA A 74 -22.18 -1.84 18.80
N GLY A 75 -23.26 -2.50 18.37
CA GLY A 75 -24.60 -1.90 18.43
C GLY A 75 -25.28 -1.50 17.13
N HIS A 76 -24.75 -1.78 15.94
CA HIS A 76 -25.51 -1.56 14.71
C HIS A 76 -25.52 -2.79 13.81
N ILE A 77 -26.73 -3.26 13.49
CA ILE A 77 -27.01 -4.16 12.38
C ILE A 77 -26.59 -3.43 11.10
N THR A 78 -25.33 -3.55 10.70
CA THR A 78 -24.85 -2.94 9.47
C THR A 78 -23.86 -3.88 8.81
N ARG A 79 -24.33 -4.53 7.74
CA ARG A 79 -23.59 -5.07 6.58
C ARG A 79 -22.28 -5.79 6.94
N HIS A 80 -22.24 -7.12 6.82
CA HIS A 80 -21.00 -7.90 6.89
C HIS A 80 -19.89 -7.19 6.11
N VAL A 81 -18.95 -6.59 6.83
CA VAL A 81 -17.73 -6.04 6.24
C VAL A 81 -16.86 -7.25 6.00
N ASP A 82 -16.72 -7.63 4.73
CA ASP A 82 -15.70 -8.60 4.37
C ASP A 82 -14.35 -7.97 4.73
N CYS A 83 -13.62 -8.62 5.63
CA CYS A 83 -12.32 -8.20 6.14
C CYS A 83 -11.18 -9.10 5.66
N ASP A 84 -11.51 -10.31 5.21
CA ASP A 84 -10.56 -11.39 4.98
C ASP A 84 -10.41 -11.73 3.49
N SER A 85 -10.97 -10.91 2.58
CA SER A 85 -10.76 -11.15 1.15
C SER A 85 -9.27 -11.22 0.78
N PRO A 86 -8.89 -12.18 -0.07
CA PRO A 86 -7.53 -12.27 -0.60
C PRO A 86 -7.06 -10.98 -1.28
N GLY A 87 -5.76 -10.70 -1.17
CA GLY A 87 -5.10 -9.58 -1.87
C GLY A 87 -5.21 -8.21 -1.18
N ARG A 88 -5.80 -8.15 0.03
CA ARG A 88 -5.84 -6.93 0.84
C ARG A 88 -4.60 -6.78 1.72
N ILE A 89 -4.33 -5.53 2.06
CA ILE A 89 -3.46 -5.21 3.20
C ILE A 89 -4.31 -5.27 4.46
N ALA A 90 -3.80 -5.91 5.51
CA ALA A 90 -4.35 -5.90 6.85
C ALA A 90 -3.44 -5.10 7.79
N LEU A 91 -3.98 -4.06 8.41
CA LEU A 91 -3.30 -3.27 9.43
C LEU A 91 -3.98 -3.48 10.77
N ARG A 92 -3.19 -3.79 11.80
CA ARG A 92 -3.67 -3.91 13.18
C ARG A 92 -3.09 -2.79 14.03
N ILE A 93 -3.94 -1.91 14.51
CA ILE A 93 -3.55 -0.85 15.44
C ILE A 93 -3.57 -1.46 16.84
N ILE A 94 -2.38 -1.69 17.40
CA ILE A 94 -2.20 -2.27 18.73
C ILE A 94 -1.61 -1.21 19.69
N PRO A 95 -1.72 -1.38 21.01
CA PRO A 95 -1.04 -0.50 21.95
C PRO A 95 0.47 -0.34 21.65
N GLY A 96 1.11 -1.41 21.20
CA GLY A 96 2.54 -1.43 20.87
C GLY A 96 3.42 -1.80 22.08
N PRO A 97 4.70 -2.10 21.84
CA PRO A 97 5.64 -2.48 22.89
C PRO A 97 6.02 -1.27 23.77
N ALA A 98 6.35 -1.52 25.04
CA ALA A 98 6.82 -0.48 25.97
C ALA A 98 8.16 0.14 25.54
N HIS A 99 8.99 -0.62 24.82
CA HIS A 99 10.30 -0.20 24.31
C HIS A 99 10.45 -0.66 22.86
N PRO A 100 9.98 0.15 21.88
CA PRO A 100 10.18 -0.18 20.47
C PRO A 100 11.65 -0.05 20.07
N THR A 101 12.06 -0.75 19.02
CA THR A 101 13.43 -0.65 18.48
C THR A 101 13.57 0.55 17.54
N GLN A 102 14.79 0.95 17.21
CA GLN A 102 15.03 2.04 16.26
C GLN A 102 14.44 1.76 14.86
N ASP A 103 14.31 0.49 14.50
CA ASP A 103 13.77 0.06 13.20
C ASP A 103 12.26 -0.19 13.22
N SER A 104 11.62 -0.12 14.39
CA SER A 104 10.18 -0.43 14.57
C SER A 104 9.51 0.54 15.57
N ILE A 105 9.88 1.82 15.52
CA ILE A 105 9.42 2.82 16.50
C ILE A 105 7.89 2.92 16.50
N PHE A 106 7.29 2.89 15.31
CA PHE A 106 5.85 3.13 15.13
C PHE A 106 5.07 1.94 14.57
N GLY A 107 5.74 0.84 14.22
CA GLY A 107 5.07 -0.34 13.68
C GLY A 107 6.04 -1.39 13.16
N VAL A 108 5.46 -2.47 12.64
CA VAL A 108 6.16 -3.58 12.00
C VAL A 108 5.35 -4.08 10.81
N ALA A 109 5.97 -4.11 9.65
CA ALA A 109 5.44 -4.78 8.45
C ALA A 109 5.95 -6.23 8.35
N PHE A 110 5.04 -7.17 8.18
CA PHE A 110 5.35 -8.59 8.01
C PHE A 110 5.37 -8.93 6.52
N LEU A 111 6.56 -9.23 6.03
CA LEU A 111 6.83 -9.55 4.63
C LEU A 111 7.00 -11.06 4.45
N ALA A 112 6.41 -11.62 3.41
CA ALA A 112 6.72 -12.95 2.94
C ALA A 112 8.15 -13.01 2.35
N SER A 113 8.65 -14.23 2.13
CA SER A 113 10.00 -14.46 1.60
C SER A 113 10.24 -13.87 0.19
N ASP A 114 9.17 -13.65 -0.58
CA ASP A 114 9.20 -12.96 -1.88
C ASP A 114 9.15 -11.42 -1.76
N GLY A 115 9.23 -10.91 -0.52
CA GLY A 115 9.18 -9.47 -0.21
C GLY A 115 7.78 -8.87 -0.20
N THR A 116 6.71 -9.65 -0.42
CA THR A 116 5.35 -9.14 -0.40
C THR A 116 4.84 -8.95 1.03
N GLY A 117 4.43 -7.72 1.36
CA GLY A 117 3.80 -7.42 2.63
C GLY A 117 2.28 -7.42 2.51
N LYS A 118 1.60 -8.13 3.43
CA LYS A 118 0.12 -8.10 3.51
C LYS A 118 -0.40 -7.79 4.89
N TYR A 119 0.43 -7.89 5.92
CA TYR A 119 0.02 -7.69 7.30
C TYR A 119 1.02 -6.77 8.01
N GLY A 120 0.53 -5.79 8.76
CA GLY A 120 1.37 -4.88 9.54
C GLY A 120 0.72 -4.47 10.86
N ASP A 121 1.54 -4.34 11.90
CA ASP A 121 1.13 -3.76 13.18
C ASP A 121 1.51 -2.28 13.21
N VAL A 122 0.58 -1.46 13.69
CA VAL A 122 0.77 -0.02 13.93
C VAL A 122 0.71 0.22 15.44
N PHE A 123 1.73 0.86 16.00
CA PHE A 123 1.88 1.07 17.43
C PHE A 123 1.25 2.38 17.89
N TYR A 124 0.17 2.27 18.66
CA TYR A 124 -0.62 3.40 19.13
C TYR A 124 0.08 4.22 20.22
N GLN A 125 0.67 3.59 21.24
CA GLN A 125 1.26 4.32 22.37
C GLN A 125 2.46 5.20 21.98
N PRO A 126 3.40 4.76 21.11
CA PRO A 126 4.45 5.64 20.60
C PRO A 126 3.90 6.88 19.89
N ALA A 127 2.85 6.74 19.07
CA ALA A 127 2.17 7.87 18.45
C ALA A 127 1.46 8.77 19.48
N VAL A 128 0.87 8.18 20.54
CA VAL A 128 0.30 8.89 21.69
C VAL A 128 1.36 9.70 22.46
N GLN A 129 2.60 9.21 22.53
CA GLN A 129 3.67 9.97 23.15
C GLN A 129 4.11 11.13 22.25
N LEU A 130 4.33 10.86 20.97
CA LEU A 130 4.80 11.86 20.01
C LEU A 130 3.83 13.03 19.83
N HIS A 131 2.51 12.78 19.73
CA HIS A 131 1.56 13.89 19.57
C HIS A 131 1.52 14.80 20.81
N LYS A 132 1.73 14.27 22.03
CA LYS A 132 1.79 15.06 23.26
C LYS A 132 3.03 15.93 23.29
N GLU A 133 4.18 15.37 22.91
CA GLU A 133 5.45 16.08 22.87
C GLU A 133 5.43 17.24 21.87
N LEU A 134 4.79 17.04 20.71
CA LEU A 134 4.71 18.05 19.66
C LEU A 134 3.52 19.01 19.79
N GLY A 135 2.50 18.67 20.58
CA GLY A 135 1.27 19.46 20.69
C GLY A 135 0.42 19.45 19.41
N VAL A 136 0.43 18.34 18.67
CA VAL A 136 -0.24 18.19 17.36
C VAL A 136 -1.41 17.21 17.45
N ARG A 137 -2.23 17.12 16.40
CA ARG A 137 -3.36 16.17 16.41
C ARG A 137 -2.83 14.74 16.31
N LEU A 138 -3.34 13.86 17.17
CA LEU A 138 -3.00 12.43 17.15
C LEU A 138 -3.29 11.79 15.79
N ALA A 139 -4.39 12.18 15.14
CA ALA A 139 -4.76 11.74 13.80
C ALA A 139 -3.66 12.02 12.74
N ASP A 140 -2.95 13.15 12.83
CA ASP A 140 -1.93 13.52 11.84
C ASP A 140 -0.69 12.63 11.99
N VAL A 141 -0.27 12.41 13.24
CA VAL A 141 0.84 11.50 13.57
C VAL A 141 0.49 10.07 13.14
N MET A 142 -0.69 9.59 13.55
CA MET A 142 -1.15 8.24 13.22
C MET A 142 -1.31 8.04 11.73
N GLY A 143 -1.80 9.03 10.99
CA GLY A 143 -1.91 8.95 9.54
C GLY A 143 -0.55 8.87 8.86
N GLY A 144 0.44 9.62 9.36
CA GLY A 144 1.83 9.49 8.94
C GLY A 144 2.39 8.09 9.16
N VAL A 145 2.20 7.55 10.37
CA VAL A 145 2.64 6.20 10.73
C VAL A 145 1.96 5.15 9.85
N VAL A 146 0.64 5.22 9.70
CA VAL A 146 -0.11 4.29 8.84
C VAL A 146 0.40 4.35 7.39
N ALA A 147 0.68 5.55 6.86
CA ALA A 147 1.27 5.69 5.54
C ALA A 147 2.66 5.05 5.47
N HIS A 148 3.51 5.25 6.48
CA HIS A 148 4.83 4.63 6.59
C HIS A 148 4.75 3.09 6.57
N GLU A 149 3.87 2.50 7.38
CA GLU A 149 3.70 1.03 7.43
C GLU A 149 3.15 0.46 6.12
N ILE A 150 2.18 1.12 5.48
CA ILE A 150 1.73 0.74 4.13
C ILE A 150 2.90 0.83 3.12
N GLY A 151 3.74 1.86 3.27
CA GLY A 151 4.98 2.01 2.53
C GLY A 151 5.86 0.77 2.62
N HIS A 152 6.14 0.29 3.84
CA HIS A 152 6.88 -0.96 4.05
C HIS A 152 6.25 -2.16 3.34
N LEU A 153 4.92 -2.33 3.45
CA LEU A 153 4.22 -3.46 2.83
C LEU A 153 4.30 -3.46 1.29
N LEU A 154 4.38 -2.27 0.68
CA LEU A 154 4.42 -2.11 -0.78
C LEU A 154 5.85 -1.99 -1.36
N LEU A 155 6.81 -1.52 -0.57
CA LEU A 155 8.21 -1.36 -0.97
C LEU A 155 9.08 -2.57 -0.61
N GLY A 156 8.70 -3.35 0.42
CA GLY A 156 9.39 -4.55 0.84
C GLY A 156 10.53 -4.31 1.85
N SER A 157 11.43 -5.28 1.99
CA SER A 157 12.59 -5.16 2.86
C SER A 157 13.52 -4.09 2.28
N HIS A 158 14.05 -3.20 3.13
CA HIS A 158 14.83 -2.01 2.73
C HIS A 158 14.01 -0.81 2.20
N ALA A 159 12.74 -0.71 2.57
CA ALA A 159 11.91 0.45 2.21
C ALA A 159 12.38 1.78 2.81
N HIS A 160 13.16 1.75 3.90
CA HIS A 160 13.69 2.95 4.53
C HIS A 160 14.55 3.78 3.57
N ALA A 161 14.44 5.10 3.66
CA ALA A 161 15.22 6.04 2.87
C ALA A 161 15.81 7.16 3.74
N SER A 162 16.78 7.88 3.19
CA SER A 162 17.36 9.06 3.86
C SER A 162 16.42 10.28 3.85
N ALA A 163 15.36 10.24 3.03
CA ALA A 163 14.42 11.34 2.85
C ALA A 163 12.97 10.83 2.73
N GLY A 164 12.02 11.76 2.91
CA GLY A 164 10.59 11.47 2.79
C GLY A 164 10.00 10.74 3.98
N ILE A 165 8.76 10.27 3.83
CA ILE A 165 8.02 9.63 4.91
C ILE A 165 8.65 8.31 5.36
N MET A 166 9.37 7.61 4.47
CA MET A 166 10.06 6.36 4.79
C MET A 166 11.41 6.55 5.51
N ARG A 167 11.71 7.74 6.05
CA ARG A 167 12.83 7.87 6.98
C ARG A 167 12.59 7.02 8.21
N ALA A 168 13.60 6.24 8.62
CA ALA A 168 13.54 5.40 9.81
C ALA A 168 13.29 6.21 11.10
N GLN A 169 13.76 7.46 11.13
CA GLN A 169 13.56 8.37 12.23
C GLN A 169 13.07 9.71 11.68
N TRP A 170 12.03 10.27 12.30
CA TRP A 170 11.53 11.61 12.02
C TRP A 170 12.06 12.58 13.07
N HIS A 171 12.62 13.67 12.59
CA HIS A 171 13.26 14.71 13.40
C HIS A 171 12.49 16.02 13.21
N GLY A 172 12.82 17.07 13.96
CA GLY A 172 12.05 18.32 14.01
C GLY A 172 11.50 18.84 12.66
N GLU A 173 12.34 18.90 11.61
CA GLU A 173 11.87 19.32 10.28
C GLU A 173 10.93 18.31 9.60
N ASP A 174 11.20 17.02 9.74
CA ASP A 174 10.32 15.96 9.20
C ASP A 174 8.95 16.02 9.88
N LEU A 175 8.92 16.22 11.19
CA LEU A 175 7.70 16.31 11.97
C LEU A 175 6.88 17.56 11.59
N HIS A 176 7.56 18.69 11.32
CA HIS A 176 6.89 19.89 10.80
C HIS A 176 6.31 19.67 9.40
N LYS A 177 7.02 18.96 8.52
CA LYS A 177 6.50 18.56 7.21
C LYS A 177 5.34 17.57 7.36
N LEU A 178 5.43 16.65 8.32
CA LEU A 178 4.40 15.64 8.56
C LEU A 178 3.08 16.31 8.91
N VAL A 179 3.05 17.28 9.83
CA VAL A 179 1.82 17.96 10.25
C VAL A 179 1.23 18.90 9.19
N LYS A 180 2.04 19.29 8.20
CA LYS A 180 1.59 20.05 7.03
C LYS A 180 1.13 19.16 5.87
N GLY A 181 1.33 17.85 5.95
CA GLY A 181 1.06 16.92 4.85
C GLY A 181 2.11 17.00 3.74
N GLU A 182 3.31 17.51 4.05
CA GLU A 182 4.42 17.71 3.12
C GLU A 182 5.49 16.61 3.24
N LEU A 183 5.43 15.77 4.28
CA LEU A 183 6.31 14.61 4.42
C LEU A 183 5.73 13.44 3.59
N LEU A 184 6.17 13.35 2.34
CA LEU A 184 5.64 12.42 1.34
C LEU A 184 6.65 11.33 0.95
N PHE A 185 6.20 10.33 0.19
CA PHE A 185 7.07 9.37 -0.50
C PHE A 185 7.90 10.07 -1.57
N THR A 186 9.10 9.56 -1.86
CA THR A 186 9.87 10.04 -3.02
C THR A 186 9.21 9.59 -4.33
N ALA A 187 9.60 10.22 -5.45
CA ALA A 187 9.08 9.85 -6.76
C ALA A 187 9.39 8.39 -7.13
N GLU A 188 10.59 7.93 -6.76
CA GLU A 188 11.05 6.56 -6.96
C GLU A 188 10.23 5.57 -6.13
N GLN A 189 10.00 5.89 -4.85
CA GLN A 189 9.16 5.07 -3.97
C GLN A 189 7.72 5.00 -4.50
N ALA A 190 7.14 6.13 -4.88
CA ALA A 190 5.80 6.17 -5.45
C ALA A 190 5.68 5.31 -6.73
N ALA A 191 6.67 5.36 -7.62
CA ALA A 191 6.71 4.54 -8.83
C ALA A 191 6.81 3.04 -8.51
N GLN A 192 7.67 2.68 -7.56
CA GLN A 192 7.84 1.30 -7.10
C GLN A 192 6.55 0.76 -6.46
N MET A 193 5.90 1.55 -5.60
CA MET A 193 4.65 1.16 -4.95
C MET A 193 3.53 0.92 -5.97
N ARG A 194 3.38 1.80 -6.97
CA ARG A 194 2.41 1.58 -8.07
C ARG A 194 2.68 0.30 -8.85
N THR A 195 3.95 0.01 -9.11
CA THR A 195 4.37 -1.24 -9.77
C THR A 195 4.01 -2.47 -8.92
N THR A 196 4.27 -2.43 -7.61
CA THR A 196 3.89 -3.51 -6.69
C THR A 196 2.37 -3.72 -6.68
N VAL A 197 1.58 -2.65 -6.60
CA VAL A 197 0.11 -2.75 -6.58
C VAL A 197 -0.40 -3.38 -7.88
N ALA A 198 0.07 -2.93 -9.04
CA ALA A 198 -0.33 -3.50 -10.33
C ALA A 198 0.01 -5.00 -10.44
N ARG A 199 1.21 -5.40 -10.02
CA ARG A 199 1.65 -6.81 -9.97
C ARG A 199 0.77 -7.66 -9.04
N ASN A 200 0.42 -7.13 -7.86
CA ASN A 200 -0.40 -7.83 -6.90
C ASN A 200 -1.82 -8.04 -7.42
N GLN A 201 -2.39 -7.04 -8.10
CA GLN A 201 -3.71 -7.14 -8.75
C GLN A 201 -3.71 -8.19 -9.85
N GLN A 202 -2.71 -8.19 -10.73
CA GLN A 202 -2.59 -9.20 -11.79
C GLN A 202 -2.45 -10.61 -11.22
N THR A 203 -1.63 -10.79 -10.17
CA THR A 203 -1.48 -12.09 -9.50
C THR A 203 -2.81 -12.60 -8.94
N LEU A 204 -3.60 -11.71 -8.32
CA LEU A 204 -4.89 -12.07 -7.76
C LEU A 204 -5.91 -12.45 -8.85
N GLU A 205 -5.97 -11.69 -9.95
CA GLU A 205 -6.83 -11.99 -11.10
C GLU A 205 -6.53 -13.39 -11.66
N THR A 206 -5.25 -13.69 -11.92
CA THR A 206 -4.82 -15.01 -12.40
C THR A 206 -5.20 -16.14 -11.43
N GLN A 207 -5.03 -15.93 -10.12
CA GLN A 207 -5.40 -16.93 -9.10
C GLN A 207 -6.91 -17.19 -9.08
N LEU A 208 -7.73 -16.15 -9.23
CA LEU A 208 -9.18 -16.30 -9.27
C LEU A 208 -9.64 -17.04 -10.54
N GLU A 209 -9.04 -16.77 -11.69
CA GLU A 209 -9.33 -17.47 -12.95
C GLU A 209 -8.98 -18.97 -12.88
N LEU A 210 -7.80 -19.32 -12.34
CA LEU A 210 -7.38 -20.71 -12.15
C LEU A 210 -8.33 -21.48 -11.22
N ASN A 211 -8.83 -20.84 -10.17
CA ASN A 211 -9.75 -21.45 -9.23
C ASN A 211 -11.17 -21.63 -9.81
N GLN A 212 -11.56 -20.86 -10.82
CA GLN A 212 -12.87 -20.97 -11.48
C GLN A 212 -12.88 -21.99 -12.63
N GLY A 213 -11.73 -22.31 -13.23
CA GLY A 213 -11.59 -23.27 -14.33
C GLY A 213 -11.47 -24.75 -13.94
N SER A 214 -11.67 -25.10 -12.67
CA SER A 214 -11.48 -26.46 -12.14
C SER A 214 -12.77 -27.26 -11.88
N TYR A 215 -13.86 -26.97 -12.60
CA TYR A 215 -15.13 -27.72 -12.54
C TYR A 215 -15.50 -28.36 -13.87
#